data_AF-A0A257GDM9-F1
#
_entry.id   AF-A0A257GDM9-F1
#
_cell.length_a   1.000
_cell.length_b   1.000
_cell.length_c   1.000
_cell.angle_alpha   90.00
_cell.angle_beta   90.00
_cell.angle_gamma   90.00
#
_symmetry.space_group_name_H-M   'P 1'
#
loop_
_entity.id
_entity.type
_entity.pdbx_description
1 polymer ?
#
loop_
_entity_poly.entity_id
_entity_poly.type
_entity_poly.pdbx_seq_one_letter_code
_entity_poly.pdbx_strand_id
1 'polypeptide(L)'
;MGISPSLCARAEAVRGARLAILAAALPLLGACTHIGAQPWQRDVLARKSMQLGREPAIMAFDEHTYFSKEAASGGRSFDGGGCGCN
;
A
#
# COMPACT_ATOMS: atom_id res chain seq x y z
N MET A 1 -26.24 -39.24 25.05
CA MET A 1 -26.09 -38.24 23.96
C MET A 1 -25.23 -38.83 22.87
N GLY A 2 -25.81 -39.31 21.77
CA GLY A 2 -25.07 -39.76 20.59
C GLY A 2 -25.49 -38.92 19.39
N ILE A 3 -24.55 -38.25 18.75
CA ILE A 3 -24.82 -37.45 17.55
C ILE A 3 -25.10 -38.44 16.41
N SER A 4 -26.28 -38.35 15.78
CA SER A 4 -26.68 -39.28 14.71
C SER A 4 -25.66 -39.29 13.57
N PRO A 5 -25.37 -40.45 12.95
CA PRO A 5 -24.37 -40.58 11.87
C PRO A 5 -24.66 -39.65 10.67
N SER A 6 -25.93 -39.29 10.45
CA SER A 6 -26.36 -38.32 9.44
C SER A 6 -25.93 -36.88 9.73
N LEU A 7 -25.71 -36.48 10.99
CA LEU A 7 -25.18 -35.16 11.35
C LEU A 7 -23.66 -35.07 11.12
N CYS A 8 -22.92 -36.16 11.34
CA CYS A 8 -21.49 -36.22 11.10
C CYS A 8 -21.17 -36.10 9.60
N ALA A 9 -21.88 -36.84 8.76
CA ALA A 9 -21.73 -36.77 7.30
C ALA A 9 -22.09 -35.40 6.72
N ARG A 10 -23.11 -34.72 7.27
CA ARG A 10 -23.46 -33.34 6.88
C ARG A 10 -22.38 -32.34 7.31
N ALA A 11 -21.76 -32.54 8.47
CA ALA A 11 -20.69 -31.67 8.97
C ALA A 11 -19.42 -31.77 8.11
N GLU A 12 -19.08 -32.96 7.63
CA GLU A 12 -17.96 -33.20 6.70
C GLU A 12 -18.24 -32.60 5.32
N ALA A 13 -19.45 -32.78 4.79
CA ALA A 13 -19.87 -32.19 3.52
C ALA A 13 -19.84 -30.65 3.55
N VAL A 14 -20.31 -30.02 4.63
CA VAL A 14 -20.25 -28.56 4.82
C VAL A 14 -18.81 -28.07 4.95
N ARG A 15 -17.92 -28.85 5.56
CA ARG A 15 -16.50 -28.53 5.70
C ARG A 15 -15.80 -28.57 4.33
N GLY A 16 -16.07 -29.59 3.53
CA GLY A 16 -15.60 -29.69 2.15
C GLY A 16 -16.11 -28.55 1.26
N ALA A 17 -17.40 -28.21 1.36
CA ALA A 17 -17.99 -27.09 0.62
C ALA A 17 -17.35 -25.73 0.99
N ARG A 18 -17.07 -25.49 2.27
CA ARG A 18 -16.38 -24.27 2.72
C ARG A 18 -14.97 -24.16 2.17
N LEU A 19 -14.21 -25.26 2.17
CA LEU A 19 -12.85 -25.29 1.61
C LEU A 19 -12.88 -25.06 0.09
N ALA A 20 -13.84 -25.64 -0.62
CA ALA A 20 -14.02 -25.42 -2.05
C ALA A 20 -14.38 -23.96 -2.38
N ILE A 21 -15.26 -23.33 -1.60
CA ILE A 21 -15.63 -21.93 -1.75
C ILE A 21 -14.42 -21.01 -1.51
N LEU A 22 -13.63 -21.28 -0.47
CA LEU A 22 -12.42 -20.51 -0.17
C LEU A 22 -11.36 -20.65 -1.28
N ALA A 23 -11.17 -21.86 -1.80
CA ALA A 23 -10.25 -22.10 -2.93
C ALA A 23 -10.70 -21.38 -4.20
N ALA A 24 -12.01 -21.35 -4.48
CA ALA A 24 -12.59 -20.65 -5.62
C ALA A 24 -12.54 -19.12 -5.50
N ALA A 25 -12.52 -18.57 -4.28
CA ALA A 25 -12.44 -17.14 -4.03
C ALA A 25 -11.02 -16.56 -4.11
N LEU A 26 -9.98 -17.39 -3.93
CA LEU A 26 -8.58 -16.97 -3.95
C LEU A 26 -8.12 -16.23 -5.24
N PRO A 27 -8.51 -16.63 -6.47
CA PRO A 27 -8.10 -15.90 -7.68
C PRO A 27 -8.70 -14.49 -7.82
N LEU A 28 -9.77 -14.17 -7.08
CA LEU A 28 -10.42 -12.85 -7.15
C LEU A 28 -9.59 -11.75 -6.49
N LEU A 29 -8.61 -12.09 -5.64
CA LEU A 29 -7.71 -11.15 -4.99
C LEU A 29 -6.70 -10.51 -5.95
N GLY A 30 -6.51 -11.09 -7.15
CA GLY A 30 -5.52 -10.65 -8.14
C GLY A 30 -6.03 -9.67 -9.20
N ALA A 31 -7.25 -9.15 -9.09
CA ALA A 31 -7.96 -8.47 -10.18
C ALA A 31 -7.24 -7.23 -10.77
N CYS A 32 -6.34 -6.58 -10.03
CA CYS A 32 -5.66 -5.35 -10.46
C CYS A 32 -4.15 -5.51 -10.71
N THR A 33 -3.60 -6.73 -10.66
CA THR A 33 -2.14 -6.95 -10.81
C THR A 33 -1.64 -6.73 -12.25
N HIS A 34 -2.55 -6.72 -13.23
CA HIS A 34 -2.25 -6.58 -14.65
C HIS A 34 -2.99 -5.40 -15.30
N ILE A 35 -3.09 -4.28 -14.57
CA ILE A 35 -3.41 -2.99 -15.19
C ILE A 35 -2.27 -2.72 -16.16
N GLY A 36 -2.54 -2.73 -17.47
CA GLY A 36 -1.60 -3.02 -18.57
C GLY A 36 -0.41 -2.07 -18.79
N ALA A 37 0.05 -1.36 -17.76
CA ALA A 37 1.31 -0.63 -17.76
C ALA A 37 2.48 -1.59 -17.52
N GLN A 38 3.21 -1.91 -18.60
CA GLN A 38 4.43 -2.69 -18.54
C GLN A 38 5.56 -1.85 -17.92
N PRO A 39 6.54 -2.45 -17.22
CA PRO A 39 7.61 -1.71 -16.53
C PRO A 39 8.41 -0.73 -17.40
N TRP A 40 8.60 -1.05 -18.69
CA TRP A 40 9.31 -0.20 -19.66
C TRP A 40 8.45 0.91 -20.26
N GLN A 41 7.12 0.87 -20.11
CA GLN A 41 6.22 1.93 -20.58
C GLN A 41 6.22 3.16 -19.67
N ARG A 42 6.96 3.13 -18.56
CA ARG A 42 7.08 4.27 -17.63
C ARG A 42 7.55 5.54 -18.33
N ASP A 43 8.47 5.44 -19.28
CA ASP A 43 9.00 6.61 -20.02
C ASP A 43 7.94 7.25 -20.93
N VAL A 44 7.10 6.43 -21.57
CA VAL A 44 6.06 6.91 -22.51
C VAL A 44 4.80 7.37 -21.78
N LEU A 45 4.44 6.73 -20.67
CA LEU A 45 3.23 7.04 -19.90
C LEU A 45 3.46 8.16 -18.86
N ALA A 46 4.71 8.41 -18.46
CA ALA A 46 5.03 9.51 -17.54
C ALA A 46 4.85 10.85 -18.24
N ARG A 47 3.83 11.60 -17.80
CA ARG A 47 3.64 12.98 -18.25
C ARG A 47 4.66 13.88 -17.55
N LYS A 48 5.06 14.97 -18.19
CA LYS A 48 5.83 16.06 -17.54
C LYS A 48 5.15 16.52 -16.25
N SER A 49 3.83 16.41 -16.18
CA SER A 49 3.04 16.77 -15.01
C SER A 49 3.33 15.94 -13.74
N MET A 50 3.86 14.73 -13.91
CA MET A 50 4.15 13.77 -12.83
C MET A 50 5.58 13.90 -12.29
N GLN A 51 6.37 14.86 -12.79
CA GLN A 51 7.72 15.11 -12.29
C GLN A 51 7.69 15.51 -10.81
N LEU A 52 8.60 14.93 -10.04
CA LEU A 52 8.84 15.32 -8.66
C LEU A 52 9.26 16.79 -8.61
N GLY A 53 8.70 17.55 -7.67
CA GLY A 53 9.06 18.94 -7.46
C GLY A 53 8.79 19.87 -8.63
N ARG A 54 7.82 19.52 -9.50
CA ARG A 54 7.46 20.37 -10.65
C ARG A 54 7.04 21.78 -10.26
N GLU A 55 6.33 21.91 -9.15
CA GLU A 55 5.86 23.20 -8.65
C GLU A 55 6.75 23.64 -7.47
N PRO A 56 7.71 24.57 -7.68
CA PRO A 56 8.69 24.93 -6.66
C PRO A 56 8.04 25.55 -5.42
N ALA A 57 6.90 26.24 -5.58
CA ALA A 57 6.14 26.79 -4.47
C ALA A 57 5.64 25.69 -3.52
N ILE A 58 5.10 24.59 -4.06
CA ILE A 58 4.62 23.46 -3.27
C ILE A 58 5.77 22.78 -2.53
N MET A 59 6.92 22.62 -3.20
CA MET A 59 8.12 22.07 -2.57
C MET A 59 8.62 22.94 -1.42
N ALA A 60 8.64 24.26 -1.60
CA ALA A 60 9.04 25.18 -0.54
C ALA A 60 8.08 25.14 0.67
N PHE A 61 6.77 25.02 0.43
CA PHE A 61 5.80 24.87 1.52
C PHE A 61 5.94 23.54 2.27
N ASP A 62 6.19 22.44 1.55
CA ASP A 62 6.43 21.13 2.16
C ASP A 62 7.72 21.14 2.99
N GLU A 63 8.78 21.76 2.47
CA GLU A 63 10.04 21.94 3.20
C GLU A 63 9.86 22.80 4.45
N HIS A 64 9.13 23.91 4.35
CA HIS A 64 8.85 24.76 5.51
C HIS A 64 8.03 24.02 6.57
N THR A 65 7.08 23.19 6.15
CA THR A 65 6.28 22.36 7.05
C THR A 65 7.12 21.27 7.71
N TYR A 66 7.97 20.59 6.93
CA TYR A 66 8.87 19.54 7.42
C TYR A 66 9.89 20.12 8.39
N PHE A 67 10.52 21.24 8.05
CA PHE A 67 11.44 21.96 8.93
C PHE A 67 10.75 22.36 10.23
N SER A 68 9.54 22.92 10.18
CA SER A 68 8.82 23.33 11.39
C SER A 68 8.50 22.16 12.34
N LYS A 69 8.29 20.96 11.79
CA LYS A 69 7.97 19.76 12.57
C LYS A 69 9.21 19.02 13.07
N GLU A 70 10.23 18.95 12.23
CA GLU A 70 11.41 18.09 12.39
C GLU A 70 12.71 18.90 12.58
N ALA A 71 12.64 20.20 12.85
CA ALA A 71 13.83 21.03 13.12
C ALA A 71 14.64 20.49 14.30
N ALA A 72 13.97 20.00 15.34
CA ALA A 72 14.63 19.42 16.51
C ALA A 72 15.32 18.07 16.22
N SER A 73 14.83 17.31 15.23
CA SER A 73 15.41 16.02 14.80
C SER A 73 16.50 16.19 13.73
N GLY A 74 16.82 17.42 13.33
CA GLY A 74 17.84 17.73 12.32
C GLY A 74 17.36 17.41 10.91
N GLY A 75 16.38 18.19 10.43
CA GLY A 75 15.77 18.04 9.09
C GLY A 75 16.76 18.04 7.92
N ARG A 76 16.25 18.15 6.67
CA ARG A 76 17.06 17.97 5.45
C ARG A 76 18.21 18.98 5.23
N SER A 77 18.38 19.96 6.12
CA SER A 77 19.47 20.91 6.07
C SER A 77 20.74 20.29 6.68
N PHE A 78 21.89 20.55 6.06
CA PHE A 78 23.19 20.17 6.59
C PHE A 78 23.34 20.67 8.03
N ASP A 79 23.74 19.76 8.92
CA ASP A 79 23.96 19.88 10.37
C ASP A 79 22.78 19.42 11.25
N GLY A 80 22.94 18.21 11.80
CA GLY A 80 21.95 17.53 12.61
C GLY A 80 21.72 18.19 13.96
N GLY A 81 20.49 18.02 14.48
CA GLY A 81 20.10 18.21 15.89
C GLY A 81 20.89 19.23 16.70
N GLY A 82 20.72 20.52 16.42
CA GLY A 82 21.32 21.61 17.19
C GLY A 82 20.34 22.77 17.36
N CYS A 83 20.48 23.51 18.46
CA CYS A 83 19.65 24.61 19.00
C CYS A 83 19.32 25.79 18.05
N GLY A 84 19.42 25.65 16.73
CA GLY A 84 18.81 26.57 15.77
C GLY A 84 19.30 28.01 15.82
N CYS A 85 20.56 28.25 16.24
CA CYS A 85 21.15 29.58 16.19
C CYS A 85 22.12 29.67 14.99
N ASN A 86 21.67 30.37 13.94
CA ASN A 86 22.55 31.22 13.13
C ASN A 86 22.09 32.66 13.33
#